data_AF-A0A1I3E7C8-F1
#
_entry.id   AF-A0A1I3E7C8-F1
#
_cell.length_a   1.000
_cell.length_b   1.000
_cell.length_c   1.000
_cell.angle_alpha   90.00
_cell.angle_beta   90.00
_cell.angle_gamma   90.00
#
_symmetry.space_group_name_H-M   'P 1'
#
loop_
_entity.id
_entity.type
_entity.pdbx_description
1 polymer ?
#
loop_
_entity_poly.entity_id
_entity_poly.type
_entity_poly.pdbx_seq_one_letter_code
_entity_poly.pdbx_strand_id
1 'polypeptide(L)'
;MNNETDIQLSGPFSVTDATGRSHNINAIRIFDEGYGIIDVYVDFASAIGKDRLYEDKVLIAQVLGQLRKIGYVGPDFGHGDLGLQDDKLIVLEAPEEFNAYAASKGWKNLADEFAEDDYADESYEGDADNSNEQAASISKLDALKNKFKS
;
A
#
# COMPACT_ATOMS: atom_id res chain seq x y z
N MET A 1 0.83 -17.58 6.45
CA MET A 1 0.21 -16.47 5.74
C MET A 1 -1.17 -16.88 5.29
N ASN A 2 -2.18 -16.02 5.48
CA ASN A 2 -3.49 -16.21 4.87
C ASN A 2 -3.36 -15.83 3.39
N ASN A 3 -3.66 -16.77 2.49
CA ASN A 3 -3.57 -16.59 1.04
C ASN A 3 -4.68 -15.67 0.47
N GLU A 4 -5.47 -15.03 1.32
CA GLU A 4 -6.68 -14.31 0.90
C GLU A 4 -6.36 -12.93 0.29
N THR A 5 -5.22 -12.34 0.64
CA THR A 5 -4.76 -11.03 0.13
C THR A 5 -3.66 -11.15 -0.94
N ASP A 6 -3.21 -12.35 -1.26
CA ASP A 6 -2.07 -12.56 -2.14
C ASP A 6 -2.52 -12.60 -3.61
N ILE A 7 -2.10 -11.61 -4.41
CA ILE A 7 -2.49 -11.48 -5.81
C ILE A 7 -1.30 -11.81 -6.69
N GLN A 8 -1.35 -12.99 -7.31
CA GLN A 8 -0.36 -13.40 -8.29
C GLN A 8 -0.62 -12.76 -9.65
N LEU A 9 0.33 -11.94 -10.11
CA LEU A 9 0.26 -11.24 -11.38
C LEU A 9 0.80 -12.08 -12.54
N SER A 10 1.84 -12.88 -12.30
CA SER A 10 2.50 -13.68 -13.34
C SER A 10 2.79 -15.11 -12.90
N GLY A 11 2.85 -16.03 -13.87
CA GLY A 11 3.44 -17.36 -13.69
C GLY A 11 4.96 -17.35 -13.86
N PRO A 12 5.62 -18.53 -13.79
CA PRO A 12 7.07 -18.63 -13.81
C PRO A 12 7.72 -18.13 -15.11
N PHE A 13 8.89 -17.50 -14.99
CA PHE A 13 9.72 -17.06 -16.12
C PHE A 13 11.19 -16.93 -15.71
N SER A 14 12.08 -16.67 -16.68
CA SER A 14 13.51 -16.48 -16.43
C SER A 14 13.95 -15.11 -16.90
N VAL A 15 14.92 -14.54 -16.19
CA VAL A 15 15.57 -13.26 -16.50
C VAL A 15 17.08 -13.41 -16.37
N THR A 16 17.82 -12.50 -16.99
CA THR A 16 19.29 -12.45 -16.87
C THR A 16 19.73 -11.14 -16.23
N ASP A 17 20.63 -11.20 -15.26
CA ASP A 17 21.21 -10.00 -14.64
C ASP A 17 22.28 -9.34 -15.53
N ALA A 18 22.76 -8.15 -15.16
CA ALA A 18 23.77 -7.42 -15.91
C ALA A 18 25.12 -8.16 -16.00
N THR A 19 25.35 -9.17 -15.15
CA THR A 19 26.55 -10.03 -15.18
C THR A 19 26.42 -11.21 -16.14
N GLY A 20 25.24 -11.41 -16.73
CA GLY A 20 24.94 -12.52 -17.64
C GLY A 20 24.46 -13.78 -16.93
N ARG A 21 24.18 -13.73 -15.63
CA ARG A 21 23.67 -14.88 -14.87
C ARG A 21 22.15 -14.95 -14.95
N SER A 22 21.65 -16.15 -15.23
CA SER A 22 20.21 -16.42 -15.31
C SER A 22 19.61 -16.63 -13.92
N HIS A 23 18.42 -16.06 -13.72
CA HIS A 23 17.61 -16.20 -12.53
C HIS A 23 16.22 -16.70 -12.93
N ASN A 24 15.73 -17.69 -12.18
CA ASN A 24 14.37 -18.19 -12.36
C ASN A 24 13.45 -17.51 -11.37
N ILE A 25 12.35 -16.97 -11.86
CA ILE A 25 11.30 -16.30 -11.09
C ILE A 25 10.08 -17.23 -11.06
N ASN A 26 9.53 -17.45 -9.87
CA ASN A 26 8.33 -18.23 -9.66
C ASN A 26 7.07 -17.42 -9.99
N ALA A 27 7.04 -16.17 -9.55
CA ALA A 27 5.90 -15.28 -9.72
C ALA A 27 6.30 -13.81 -9.51
N ILE A 28 5.42 -12.92 -9.99
CA ILE A 28 5.33 -11.54 -9.53
C ILE A 28 4.02 -11.46 -8.74
N ARG A 29 4.05 -10.89 -7.54
CA ARG A 29 2.90 -10.78 -6.64
C ARG A 29 2.77 -9.37 -6.09
N ILE A 30 1.56 -9.05 -5.68
CA ILE A 30 1.22 -7.88 -4.85
C ILE A 30 0.30 -8.36 -3.73
N PHE A 31 0.20 -7.59 -2.67
CA PHE A 31 -0.74 -7.87 -1.60
C PHE A 31 -1.90 -6.87 -1.61
N ASP A 32 -3.10 -7.38 -1.35
CA ASP A 32 -4.33 -6.62 -1.10
C ASP A 32 -4.32 -6.08 0.34
N GLU A 33 -3.28 -5.32 0.68
CA GLU A 33 -2.98 -4.88 2.07
C GLU A 33 -3.15 -3.36 2.29
N GLY A 34 -3.73 -2.64 1.33
CA GLY A 34 -4.34 -1.34 1.57
C GLY A 34 -3.60 -0.10 1.05
N TYR A 35 -3.95 1.02 1.69
CA TYR A 35 -3.70 2.42 1.36
C TYR A 35 -2.31 2.74 0.77
N GLY A 36 -2.29 3.47 -0.34
CA GLY A 36 -1.08 4.11 -0.85
C GLY A 36 -0.41 3.36 -2.00
N ILE A 37 0.92 3.36 -2.01
CA ILE A 37 1.75 2.87 -3.11
C ILE A 37 1.89 1.34 -3.02
N ILE A 38 1.78 0.65 -4.16
CA ILE A 38 1.83 -0.81 -4.22
C ILE A 38 3.28 -1.29 -4.26
N ASP A 39 3.66 -2.10 -3.27
CA ASP A 39 4.88 -2.92 -3.31
C ASP A 39 4.69 -4.13 -4.21
N VAL A 40 5.63 -4.33 -5.14
CA VAL A 40 5.62 -5.45 -6.09
C VAL A 40 6.74 -6.42 -5.77
N TYR A 41 6.33 -7.65 -5.45
CA TYR A 41 7.19 -8.73 -4.99
C TYR A 41 7.57 -9.61 -6.18
N VAL A 42 8.86 -9.87 -6.35
CA VAL A 42 9.38 -10.76 -7.39
C VAL A 42 10.05 -11.95 -6.72
N ASP A 43 9.40 -13.12 -6.79
CA ASP A 43 9.83 -14.32 -6.09
C ASP A 43 10.82 -15.13 -6.93
N PHE A 44 12.02 -15.33 -6.42
CA PHE A 44 13.03 -16.16 -7.06
C PHE A 44 12.89 -17.63 -6.66
N ALA A 45 13.12 -18.52 -7.62
CA ALA A 45 13.12 -19.97 -7.41
C ALA A 45 14.30 -20.46 -6.56
N SER A 46 15.34 -19.64 -6.41
CA SER A 46 16.56 -19.97 -5.67
C SER A 46 17.06 -18.73 -4.96
N ALA A 47 17.83 -18.92 -3.89
CA ALA A 47 18.38 -17.80 -3.15
C ALA A 47 19.32 -16.97 -4.05
N ILE A 48 19.08 -15.67 -4.11
CA ILE A 48 19.87 -14.66 -4.84
C ILE A 48 21.05 -14.15 -4.00
N GLY A 49 21.14 -14.57 -2.73
CA GLY A 49 22.28 -14.28 -1.86
C GLY A 49 22.34 -12.82 -1.44
N LYS A 50 23.55 -12.24 -1.40
CA LYS A 50 23.77 -10.82 -1.03
C LYS A 50 23.67 -9.87 -2.22
N ASP A 51 23.26 -10.38 -3.38
CA ASP A 51 23.23 -9.60 -4.61
C ASP A 51 22.02 -8.66 -4.56
N ARG A 52 22.27 -7.37 -4.70
CA ARG A 52 21.23 -6.32 -4.70
C ARG A 52 20.52 -6.27 -6.04
N LEU A 53 19.83 -7.34 -6.41
CA LEU A 53 19.18 -7.45 -7.72
C LEU A 53 18.08 -6.39 -7.95
N TYR A 54 17.58 -5.76 -6.87
CA TYR A 54 16.70 -4.57 -6.94
C TYR A 54 17.41 -3.29 -7.43
N GLU A 55 18.73 -3.30 -7.60
CA GLU A 55 19.50 -2.22 -8.25
C GLU A 55 19.88 -2.59 -9.71
N ASP A 56 19.68 -3.84 -10.13
CA ASP A 56 20.04 -4.31 -11.46
C ASP A 56 19.00 -3.90 -12.51
N LYS A 57 19.33 -2.85 -13.26
CA LYS A 57 18.46 -2.30 -14.31
C LYS A 57 18.17 -3.27 -15.45
N VAL A 58 19.07 -4.19 -15.76
CA VAL A 58 18.89 -5.17 -16.85
C VAL A 58 17.87 -6.21 -16.43
N LEU A 59 17.97 -6.69 -15.19
CA LEU A 59 17.02 -7.60 -14.59
C LEU A 59 15.64 -6.94 -14.44
N ILE A 60 15.59 -5.74 -13.86
CA ILE A 60 14.34 -4.99 -13.65
C ILE A 60 13.63 -4.72 -14.97
N ALA A 61 14.35 -4.31 -16.02
CA ALA A 61 13.75 -4.10 -17.33
C ALA A 61 13.08 -5.35 -17.90
N GLN A 62 13.63 -6.54 -17.64
CA GLN A 62 13.02 -7.81 -18.06
C GLN A 62 11.78 -8.17 -17.22
N VAL A 63 11.81 -7.91 -15.92
CA VAL A 63 10.63 -8.06 -15.03
C VAL A 63 9.50 -7.14 -15.49
N LEU A 64 9.80 -5.86 -15.74
CA LEU A 64 8.83 -4.90 -16.29
C LEU A 64 8.35 -5.32 -17.68
N GLY A 65 9.25 -5.86 -18.51
CA GLY A 65 8.91 -6.47 -19.79
C GLY A 65 7.90 -7.61 -19.64
N GLN A 66 8.00 -8.40 -18.58
CA GLN A 66 7.03 -9.46 -18.28
C GLN A 66 5.67 -8.88 -17.87
N LEU A 67 5.63 -7.86 -17.01
CA LEU A 67 4.39 -7.15 -16.65
C LEU A 67 3.71 -6.52 -17.88
N ARG A 68 4.50 -5.94 -18.79
CA ARG A 68 3.99 -5.35 -20.03
C ARG A 68 3.35 -6.38 -20.95
N LYS A 69 3.90 -7.60 -21.03
CA LYS A 69 3.30 -8.69 -21.82
C LYS A 69 1.93 -9.12 -21.29
N ILE A 70 1.68 -8.96 -19.99
CA ILE A 70 0.43 -9.38 -19.34
C ILE A 70 -0.56 -8.22 -19.10
N GLY A 71 -0.26 -7.05 -19.65
CA GLY A 71 -1.20 -5.93 -19.79
C GLY A 71 -0.85 -4.66 -19.02
N TYR A 72 0.27 -4.60 -18.30
CA TYR A 72 0.68 -3.35 -17.66
C TYR A 72 1.20 -2.35 -18.71
N VAL A 73 0.64 -1.14 -18.73
CA VAL A 73 1.09 -0.03 -19.57
C VAL A 73 1.32 1.17 -18.66
N GLY A 74 2.58 1.50 -18.40
CA GLY A 74 2.95 2.60 -17.52
C GLY A 74 4.46 2.78 -17.36
N PRO A 75 4.87 3.70 -16.46
CA PRO A 75 6.27 3.98 -16.16
C PRO A 75 7.05 2.77 -15.65
N ASP A 76 8.37 2.91 -15.55
CA ASP A 76 9.21 1.92 -14.88
C ASP A 76 9.06 2.03 -13.35
N PHE A 77 9.31 0.94 -12.64
CA PHE A 77 9.21 0.91 -11.18
C PHE A 77 10.42 1.52 -10.49
N GLY A 78 10.20 2.01 -9.27
CA GLY A 78 11.23 2.49 -8.35
C GLY A 78 11.84 1.39 -7.49
N HIS A 79 12.73 1.79 -6.59
CA HIS A 79 13.28 0.91 -5.58
C HIS A 79 12.26 0.73 -4.45
N GLY A 80 11.94 -0.52 -4.09
CA GLY A 80 11.17 -0.80 -2.89
C GLY A 80 12.00 -0.61 -1.61
N ASP A 81 11.35 -0.67 -0.46
CA ASP A 81 12.02 -0.54 0.85
C ASP A 81 13.10 -1.62 1.01
N LEU A 82 14.27 -1.22 1.51
CA LEU A 82 15.38 -2.11 1.82
C LEU A 82 15.03 -3.13 2.92
N GLY A 83 14.11 -2.78 3.82
CA GLY A 83 13.63 -3.66 4.88
C GLY A 83 12.74 -4.80 4.40
N LEU A 84 12.24 -4.72 3.15
CA LEU A 84 11.37 -5.74 2.54
C LEU A 84 12.13 -6.69 1.61
N GLN A 85 13.41 -6.42 1.33
CA GLN A 85 14.26 -7.26 0.49
C GLN A 85 14.66 -8.54 1.25
N ASP A 86 14.71 -9.67 0.56
CA ASP A 86 15.07 -10.96 1.18
C ASP A 86 15.95 -11.84 0.24
N ASP A 87 16.38 -12.99 0.74
CA ASP A 87 17.30 -13.91 0.06
C ASP A 87 16.70 -14.54 -1.20
N LYS A 88 15.38 -14.52 -1.38
CA LYS A 88 14.63 -15.11 -2.50
C LYS A 88 13.59 -14.16 -3.08
N LEU A 89 13.67 -12.89 -2.74
CA LEU A 89 12.65 -11.90 -3.07
C LEU A 89 13.33 -10.56 -3.27
N ILE A 90 12.94 -9.86 -4.33
CA ILE A 90 13.11 -8.41 -4.38
C ILE A 90 11.75 -7.72 -4.36
N VAL A 91 11.73 -6.53 -3.76
CA VAL A 91 10.56 -5.65 -3.72
C VAL A 91 10.84 -4.39 -4.52
N LEU A 92 9.90 -4.04 -5.38
CA LEU A 92 9.93 -2.84 -6.21
C LEU A 92 8.74 -1.96 -5.86
N GLU A 93 8.95 -0.65 -5.89
CA GLU A 93 7.88 0.32 -5.65
C GLU A 93 7.20 0.64 -6.99
N ALA A 94 5.90 0.35 -7.11
CA ALA A 94 5.15 0.66 -8.32
C ALA A 94 4.72 2.14 -8.37
N PRO A 95 4.70 2.79 -9.54
CA PRO A 95 4.14 4.12 -9.68
C PRO A 95 2.60 4.09 -9.56
N GLU A 96 1.96 5.22 -9.30
CA GLU A 96 0.51 5.33 -9.13
C GLU A 96 -0.28 4.81 -10.33
N GLU A 97 0.23 4.96 -11.56
CA GLU A 97 -0.40 4.45 -12.78
C GLU A 97 -0.51 2.91 -12.81
N PHE A 98 0.25 2.21 -11.96
CA PHE A 98 0.10 0.77 -11.78
C PHE A 98 -1.23 0.38 -11.12
N ASN A 99 -1.85 1.28 -10.35
CA ASN A 99 -3.08 0.99 -9.58
C ASN A 99 -4.23 0.51 -10.49
N ALA A 100 -4.39 1.09 -11.67
CA ALA A 100 -5.42 0.67 -12.62
C ALA A 100 -5.21 -0.77 -13.11
N TYR A 101 -3.95 -1.15 -13.36
CA TYR A 101 -3.61 -2.52 -13.72
C TYR A 101 -3.79 -3.47 -12.54
N ALA A 102 -3.34 -3.10 -11.34
CA ALA A 102 -3.52 -3.89 -10.13
C ALA A 102 -5.01 -4.14 -9.81
N ALA A 103 -5.85 -3.11 -9.93
CA ALA A 103 -7.29 -3.21 -9.75
C ALA A 103 -7.93 -4.19 -10.75
N SER A 104 -7.46 -4.21 -12.01
CA SER A 104 -7.90 -5.20 -13.00
C SER A 104 -7.56 -6.66 -12.63
N LYS A 105 -6.63 -6.86 -11.68
CA LYS A 105 -6.23 -8.17 -11.15
C LYS A 105 -6.86 -8.48 -9.80
N GLY A 106 -7.70 -7.60 -9.26
CA GLY A 106 -8.45 -7.80 -8.02
C GLY A 106 -7.90 -7.04 -6.80
N TRP A 107 -6.88 -6.19 -6.97
CA TRP A 107 -6.41 -5.33 -5.89
C TRP A 107 -7.44 -4.25 -5.56
N LYS A 108 -7.63 -3.94 -4.28
CA LYS A 108 -8.57 -2.93 -3.82
C LYS A 108 -7.84 -1.77 -3.15
N ASN A 109 -8.18 -0.55 -3.57
CA ASN A 109 -7.71 0.65 -2.89
C ASN A 109 -8.58 0.93 -1.67
N LEU A 110 -8.12 0.51 -0.49
CA LEU A 110 -8.83 0.78 0.76
C LEU A 110 -8.85 2.27 1.13
N ALA A 111 -8.03 3.13 0.49
CA ALA A 111 -8.09 4.58 0.71
C ALA A 111 -9.38 5.22 0.20
N ASP A 112 -9.93 4.69 -0.89
CA ASP A 112 -11.15 5.23 -1.48
C ASP A 112 -12.37 4.89 -0.62
N GLU A 113 -12.37 3.72 0.04
CA GLU A 113 -13.47 3.27 0.90
C GLU A 113 -13.63 4.13 2.18
N PHE A 114 -12.57 4.78 2.65
CA PHE A 114 -12.60 5.60 3.88
C PHE A 114 -12.68 7.12 3.59
N ALA A 115 -12.48 7.54 2.34
CA ALA A 115 -12.66 8.94 1.94
C ALA A 115 -14.14 9.35 1.83
N GLU A 116 -15.06 8.40 1.64
CA GLU A 116 -16.50 8.68 1.50
C GLU A 116 -17.23 8.84 2.86
N ASP A 117 -16.69 8.32 3.96
CA ASP A 117 -17.34 8.34 5.28
C ASP A 117 -17.06 9.62 6.11
N ASP A 118 -16.04 10.42 5.75
CA ASP A 118 -15.64 11.63 6.50
C ASP A 118 -16.43 12.91 6.13
N TYR A 119 -17.37 12.84 5.17
CA TYR A 119 -18.15 13.99 4.70
C TYR A 119 -19.65 13.95 5.04
N ALA A 120 -20.07 13.07 5.96
CA ALA A 120 -21.48 12.90 6.30
C ALA A 120 -21.87 13.40 7.71
N ASP A 121 -21.35 14.52 8.22
CA ASP A 121 -22.05 15.31 9.27
C ASP A 121 -21.47 16.72 9.51
N GLU A 122 -21.71 17.68 8.63
CA GLU A 122 -21.72 19.12 9.04
C GLU A 122 -22.77 19.90 8.24
N SER A 123 -24.05 19.49 8.35
CA SER A 123 -25.16 20.41 8.08
C SER A 123 -25.42 21.25 9.32
N TYR A 124 -24.63 22.32 9.50
CA TYR A 124 -25.05 23.43 10.35
C TYR A 124 -26.21 24.16 9.67
N GLU A 125 -27.43 23.66 9.87
CA GLU A 125 -28.63 24.45 9.62
C GLU A 125 -28.71 25.54 10.68
N GLY A 126 -28.42 26.76 10.26
CA GLY A 126 -28.80 27.95 11.01
C GLY A 126 -30.29 28.20 10.83
N ASP A 127 -31.04 28.22 11.93
CA ASP A 127 -32.22 29.07 12.03
C ASP A 127 -32.46 29.53 13.47
N ALA A 128 -32.91 30.76 13.59
CA ALA A 128 -32.90 31.58 14.79
C ALA A 128 -34.14 31.42 15.68
N ASP A 129 -33.90 31.64 16.99
CA ASP A 129 -34.78 32.24 18.00
C ASP A 129 -35.96 31.41 18.56
N ASN A 130 -35.84 30.92 19.81
CA ASN A 130 -36.68 31.40 20.93
C ASN A 130 -36.18 30.88 22.30
N SER A 131 -35.85 31.83 23.18
CA SER A 131 -35.85 31.84 24.64
C SER A 131 -35.80 30.55 25.49
N ASN A 132 -34.94 30.65 26.52
CA ASN A 132 -35.08 30.10 27.88
C ASN A 132 -34.43 28.73 28.14
N GLU A 133 -33.21 28.75 28.72
CA GLU A 133 -32.77 27.93 29.88
C GLU A 133 -31.24 27.97 30.01
N GLN A 134 -30.72 29.11 30.43
CA GLN A 134 -29.31 29.31 30.77
C GLN A 134 -29.16 29.33 32.31
N ALA A 135 -29.22 28.16 32.96
CA ALA A 135 -28.95 28.07 34.41
C ALA A 135 -28.75 26.62 34.91
N ALA A 136 -27.73 25.86 34.46
CA ALA A 136 -27.49 24.55 35.09
C ALA A 136 -26.07 23.91 35.02
N SER A 137 -25.05 24.51 34.39
CA SER A 137 -23.78 23.77 34.19
C SER A 137 -22.51 24.41 34.77
N ILE A 138 -22.60 25.57 35.43
CA ILE A 138 -21.41 26.22 36.04
C ILE A 138 -21.11 25.67 37.45
N SER A 139 -22.06 24.98 38.10
CA SER A 139 -21.94 24.60 39.52
C SER A 139 -21.25 23.26 39.80
N LYS A 140 -20.90 22.46 38.79
CA LYS A 140 -20.20 21.18 38.99
C LYS A 140 -18.67 21.29 38.94
N LEU A 141 -18.11 22.29 38.26
CA LEU A 141 -16.66 22.43 38.11
C LEU A 141 -16.01 23.13 39.33
N ASP A 142 -16.73 24.03 40.02
CA ASP A 142 -16.25 24.70 41.23
C ASP A 142 -16.28 23.80 42.49
N ALA A 143 -17.17 22.81 42.53
CA ALA A 143 -17.30 21.92 43.70
C ALA A 143 -16.16 20.88 43.82
N LEU A 144 -15.42 20.59 42.75
CA LEU A 144 -14.31 19.62 42.78
C LEU A 144 -12.97 20.24 43.22
N LYS A 145 -12.78 21.55 43.09
CA LYS A 145 -11.49 22.20 43.37
C LYS A 145 -11.22 22.45 44.86
N ASN A 146 -12.25 22.37 45.71
CA ASN A 146 -12.11 22.57 47.17
C ASN A 146 -11.95 21.28 47.99
N LYS A 147 -11.91 20.09 47.37
CA LYS A 147 -11.80 18.82 48.12
C LYS A 147 -10.37 18.25 48.25
N PHE A 148 -9.36 18.92 47.69
CA PHE A 148 -7.95 18.47 47.72
C PHE A 148 -7.00 19.44 48.42
N LYS A 149 -7.50 20.29 49.32
CA LYS A 149 -6.66 21.11 50.19
C LYS A 149 -7.12 20.99 51.64
N SER A 150 -6.70 19.91 52.28
CA SER A 150 -6.45 19.87 53.72
C SER A 150 -5.43 18.79 54.04
#